data_AF-V2YG56-F1
#
_entry.id   AF-V2YG56-F1
#
_cell.length_a   1.000
_cell.length_b   1.000
_cell.length_c   1.000
_cell.angle_alpha   90.00
_cell.angle_beta   90.00
_cell.angle_gamma   90.00
#
_symmetry.space_group_name_H-M   'P 1'
#
loop_
_entity.id
_entity.type
_entity.pdbx_description
1 polymer ?
#
loop_
_entity_poly.entity_id
_entity_poly.type
_entity_poly.pdbx_seq_one_letter_code
_entity_poly.pdbx_strand_id
1 'polypeptide(L)'
;MGYSKGIQQEVFIKYVCGYTPKEIAEESGIHFVTIYRWINDWKKDLNGHPLTDLPIQDIGAILTYTEKLKQRLEEAERSLSIIHTSGILQTIPLRQRISMALPLLDSYPARFLAQTFEVSPSSIYYHKRQEQRKAERQKQDEYISSKIQEIFSESDGRLGAERIRIQLRNQGIVTSKKKIIKFMNQMGLASNCRSDTYYPSESQEAEGDNVQIPQ
;
A
#
# COMPACT_ATOMS: atom_id res chain seq x y z
N MET A 1 26.92 -43.22 8.43
CA MET A 1 26.19 -42.96 9.68
C MET A 1 24.76 -43.39 9.48
N GLY A 2 24.33 -44.49 10.13
CA GLY A 2 22.94 -44.92 10.10
C GLY A 2 22.13 -44.04 11.04
N TYR A 3 21.08 -43.41 10.54
CA TYR A 3 20.13 -42.69 11.39
C TYR A 3 19.30 -43.70 12.18
N SER A 4 18.94 -43.36 13.43
CA SER A 4 18.08 -44.21 14.26
C SER A 4 16.69 -44.39 13.62
N LYS A 5 16.08 -45.56 13.78
CA LYS A 5 14.72 -45.85 13.29
C LYS A 5 13.69 -44.83 13.77
N GLY A 6 13.86 -44.27 14.98
CA GLY A 6 12.98 -43.23 15.52
C GLY A 6 13.01 -41.92 14.73
N ILE A 7 14.16 -41.53 14.19
CA ILE A 7 14.32 -40.31 13.38
C ILE A 7 13.65 -40.49 12.01
N GLN A 8 13.78 -41.69 11.44
CA GLN A 8 13.10 -42.05 10.20
C GLN A 8 11.57 -42.03 10.38
N GLN A 9 11.06 -42.57 11.49
CA GLN A 9 9.64 -42.52 11.83
C GLN A 9 9.13 -41.07 11.98
N GLU A 10 9.86 -40.19 12.65
CA GLU A 10 9.48 -38.78 12.78
C GLU A 10 9.37 -38.07 11.42
N VAL A 11 10.36 -38.28 10.54
CA VAL A 11 10.35 -37.73 9.18
C VAL A 11 9.16 -38.24 8.36
N PHE A 12 8.83 -39.53 8.50
CA PHE A 12 7.67 -40.13 7.84
C PHE A 12 6.36 -39.48 8.30
N ILE A 13 6.19 -39.32 9.61
CA ILE A 13 4.98 -38.72 10.20
C ILE A 13 4.80 -37.29 9.67
N LYS A 14 5.86 -36.47 9.69
CA LYS A 14 5.82 -35.10 9.16
C LYS A 14 5.43 -35.08 7.68
N TYR A 15 5.99 -35.99 6.88
CA TYR A 15 5.68 -36.10 5.46
C TYR A 15 4.20 -36.49 5.21
N VAL A 16 3.67 -37.49 5.93
CA VAL A 16 2.26 -37.91 5.81
C VAL A 16 1.30 -36.79 6.23
N CYS A 17 1.69 -35.97 7.21
CA CYS A 17 0.93 -34.81 7.66
C CYS A 17 1.03 -33.58 6.73
N GLY A 18 1.69 -33.69 5.57
CA GLY A 18 1.67 -32.67 4.51
C GLY A 18 2.85 -31.70 4.50
N TYR A 19 3.87 -31.90 5.36
CA TYR A 19 5.09 -31.10 5.30
C TYR A 19 5.90 -31.44 4.05
N THR A 20 6.49 -30.41 3.45
CA THR A 20 7.37 -30.61 2.31
C THR A 20 8.71 -31.21 2.76
N PRO A 21 9.38 -32.02 1.92
CA PRO A 21 10.68 -32.58 2.26
C PRO A 21 11.75 -31.52 2.58
N LYS A 22 11.56 -30.28 2.09
CA LYS A 22 12.43 -29.14 2.36
C LYS A 22 12.24 -28.60 3.77
N GLU A 23 10.99 -28.41 4.20
CA GLU A 23 10.66 -27.97 5.57
C GLU A 23 11.15 -28.98 6.61
N ILE A 24 10.98 -30.28 6.34
CA ILE A 24 11.46 -31.34 7.24
C ILE A 24 12.99 -31.33 7.35
N ALA A 25 13.70 -31.02 6.25
CA ALA A 25 15.16 -30.93 6.24
C ALA A 25 15.69 -29.76 7.08
N GLU A 26 15.05 -28.59 6.96
CA GLU A 26 15.40 -27.40 7.74
C GLU A 26 15.13 -27.61 9.23
N GLU A 27 14.01 -28.24 9.60
CA GLU A 27 13.63 -28.45 11.00
C GLU A 27 14.44 -29.56 11.69
N SER A 28 14.71 -30.65 10.97
CA SER A 28 15.37 -31.84 11.55
C SER A 28 16.90 -31.76 11.50
N GLY A 29 17.46 -30.77 10.80
CA GLY A 29 18.90 -30.65 10.56
C GLY A 29 19.48 -31.78 9.68
N ILE A 30 18.62 -32.53 8.99
CA ILE A 30 19.01 -33.64 8.11
C ILE A 30 19.08 -33.13 6.68
N HIS A 31 20.12 -33.54 5.95
CA HIS A 31 20.28 -33.13 4.56
C HIS A 31 19.09 -33.57 3.69
N PHE A 32 18.55 -32.65 2.89
CA PHE A 32 17.36 -32.84 2.04
C PHE A 32 17.39 -34.14 1.23
N VAL A 33 18.54 -34.48 0.63
CA VAL A 33 18.69 -35.69 -0.20
C VAL A 33 18.43 -36.98 0.59
N THR A 34 18.75 -37.00 1.89
CA THR A 34 18.51 -38.15 2.76
C THR A 34 17.02 -38.33 3.03
N ILE A 35 16.33 -37.25 3.37
CA ILE A 35 14.88 -37.24 3.58
C ILE A 35 14.16 -37.62 2.29
N TYR A 36 14.58 -37.07 1.16
CA TYR A 36 14.00 -37.36 -0.15
C TYR A 36 14.17 -38.84 -0.55
N ARG A 37 15.31 -39.46 -0.24
CA ARG A 37 15.54 -40.89 -0.45
C ARG A 37 14.57 -41.73 0.39
N TRP A 38 14.47 -41.47 1.69
CA TRP A 38 13.55 -42.19 2.57
C TRP A 38 12.09 -42.08 2.11
N ILE A 39 11.66 -40.87 1.71
CA ILE A 39 10.31 -40.65 1.18
C ILE A 39 10.07 -41.44 -0.11
N ASN A 40 11.05 -41.50 -1.01
CA ASN A 40 10.92 -42.28 -2.24
C ASN A 40 10.93 -43.79 -1.98
N ASP A 41 11.70 -44.26 -1.00
CA ASP A 41 11.70 -45.66 -0.60
C ASP A 41 10.34 -46.02 0.02
N TRP A 42 9.81 -45.21 0.94
CA TRP A 42 8.46 -45.39 1.49
C TRP A 42 7.36 -45.31 0.42
N LYS A 43 7.47 -44.39 -0.57
CA LYS A 43 6.50 -44.32 -1.68
C LYS A 43 6.48 -45.59 -2.52
N LYS A 44 7.64 -46.22 -2.73
CA LYS A 44 7.72 -47.49 -3.45
C LYS A 44 7.04 -48.61 -2.65
N ASP A 45 7.22 -48.62 -1.33
CA ASP A 45 6.59 -49.58 -0.43
C ASP A 45 5.06 -49.36 -0.32
N LEU A 46 4.61 -48.09 -0.32
CA LEU A 46 3.21 -47.68 -0.29
C LEU A 46 2.44 -47.98 -1.58
N ASN A 47 3.10 -48.05 -2.74
CA ASN A 47 2.46 -48.35 -4.02
C ASN A 47 1.94 -49.80 -4.14
N GLY A 48 1.97 -50.60 -3.06
CA GLY A 48 1.37 -51.94 -2.98
C GLY A 48 0.60 -52.23 -1.68
N HIS A 49 0.61 -51.34 -0.68
CA HIS A 49 -0.03 -51.56 0.62
C HIS A 49 -0.94 -50.37 1.00
N PRO A 50 -2.21 -50.60 1.39
CA PRO A 50 -3.05 -49.54 1.91
C PRO A 50 -2.47 -48.99 3.23
N LEU A 51 -2.69 -47.71 3.52
CA LEU A 51 -2.19 -46.99 4.71
C LEU A 51 -2.56 -47.69 6.06
N THR A 52 -3.49 -48.63 6.02
CA THR A 52 -3.88 -49.53 7.11
C THR A 52 -2.83 -50.54 7.54
N ASP A 53 -1.82 -50.85 6.73
CA ASP A 53 -0.79 -51.85 7.03
C ASP A 53 0.43 -51.28 7.78
N LEU A 54 0.37 -50.01 8.20
CA LEU A 54 1.42 -49.42 9.04
C LEU A 54 1.48 -50.13 10.41
N PRO A 55 2.69 -50.32 10.98
CA PRO A 55 2.80 -50.85 12.32
C PRO A 55 2.08 -49.92 13.32
N ILE A 56 1.36 -50.50 14.27
CA ILE A 56 0.49 -49.79 15.23
C ILE A 56 1.22 -48.64 15.96
N GLN A 57 2.53 -48.76 16.17
CA GLN A 57 3.36 -47.73 16.79
C GLN A 57 3.46 -46.46 15.94
N ASP A 58 3.59 -46.61 14.61
CA ASP A 58 3.66 -45.48 13.68
C ASP A 58 2.28 -44.81 13.57
N ILE A 59 1.20 -45.58 13.56
CA ILE A 59 -0.17 -45.05 13.59
C ILE A 59 -0.44 -44.28 14.89
N GLY A 60 -0.04 -44.82 16.04
CA GLY A 60 -0.16 -44.14 17.33
C GLY A 60 0.62 -42.83 17.39
N ALA A 61 1.82 -42.80 16.81
CA ALA A 61 2.62 -41.58 16.71
C ALA A 61 1.98 -40.53 15.78
N ILE A 62 1.40 -40.95 14.65
CA ILE A 62 0.62 -40.05 13.77
C ILE A 62 -0.59 -39.49 14.50
N LEU A 63 -1.35 -40.34 15.21
CA LEU A 63 -2.54 -39.91 15.94
C LEU A 63 -2.21 -38.89 17.05
N THR A 64 -1.20 -39.16 17.87
CA THR A 64 -0.76 -38.23 18.92
C THR A 64 -0.23 -36.92 18.34
N TYR A 65 0.49 -36.97 17.23
CA TYR A 65 0.97 -35.76 16.54
C TYR A 65 -0.18 -34.95 15.94
N THR A 66 -1.14 -35.59 15.27
CA THR A 66 -2.32 -34.91 14.72
C THR A 66 -3.19 -34.31 15.82
N GLU A 67 -3.34 -34.99 16.96
CA GLU A 67 -4.02 -34.45 18.13
C GLU A 67 -3.30 -33.22 18.67
N LYS A 68 -1.97 -33.26 18.78
CA LYS A 68 -1.15 -32.10 19.18
C LYS A 68 -1.30 -30.93 18.21
N LEU A 69 -1.33 -31.18 16.90
CA LEU A 69 -1.55 -30.14 15.90
C LEU A 69 -2.94 -29.51 16.04
N LYS A 70 -3.98 -30.33 16.25
CA LYS A 70 -5.34 -29.85 16.50
C LYS A 70 -5.39 -28.98 17.76
N GLN A 71 -4.75 -29.40 18.84
CA GLN A 71 -4.68 -28.61 20.07
C GLN A 71 -4.02 -27.24 19.83
N ARG A 72 -2.88 -27.20 19.13
CA ARG A 72 -2.20 -25.93 18.78
C ARG A 72 -3.07 -25.03 17.90
N LEU A 73 -3.83 -25.60 16.97
CA LEU A 73 -4.76 -24.85 16.14
C LEU A 73 -5.91 -24.28 16.98
N GLU A 74 -6.51 -25.08 17.85
CA GLU A 74 -7.55 -24.62 18.78
C GLU A 74 -7.04 -23.51 19.71
N GLU A 75 -5.82 -23.62 20.23
CA GLU A 75 -5.19 -22.59 21.05
C GLU A 75 -5.01 -21.27 20.28
N ALA A 76 -4.53 -21.35 19.03
CA ALA A 76 -4.40 -20.18 18.17
C ALA A 76 -5.78 -19.54 17.88
N GLU A 77 -6.79 -20.34 17.53
CA GLU A 77 -8.15 -19.86 17.29
C GLU A 77 -8.76 -19.23 18.55
N ARG A 78 -8.55 -19.82 19.73
CA ARG A 78 -8.94 -19.24 21.02
C ARG A 78 -8.26 -17.90 21.27
N SER A 79 -6.96 -17.79 20.98
CA SER A 79 -6.24 -16.52 21.15
C SER A 79 -6.80 -15.42 20.24
N LEU A 80 -7.10 -15.74 18.98
CA LEU A 80 -7.70 -14.81 18.03
C LEU A 80 -9.12 -14.42 18.44
N SER A 81 -9.92 -15.38 18.93
CA SER A 81 -11.28 -15.09 19.38
C SER A 81 -11.29 -14.16 20.60
N ILE A 82 -10.34 -14.31 21.52
CA ILE A 82 -10.15 -13.39 22.65
C ILE A 82 -9.83 -11.98 22.12
N ILE A 83 -8.90 -11.83 21.17
CA ILE A 83 -8.54 -10.53 20.59
C ILE A 83 -9.77 -9.86 19.96
N HIS A 84 -10.52 -10.58 19.13
CA HIS A 84 -11.72 -10.05 18.47
C HIS A 84 -12.83 -9.70 19.49
N THR A 85 -13.07 -10.56 20.47
CA THR A 85 -14.14 -10.38 21.47
C THR A 85 -13.81 -9.26 22.45
N SER A 86 -12.53 -9.10 22.81
CA SER A 86 -12.05 -8.06 23.73
C SER A 86 -12.24 -6.64 23.21
N GLY A 87 -12.46 -6.47 21.90
CA GLY A 87 -12.68 -5.16 21.30
C GLY A 87 -11.41 -4.30 21.19
N ILE A 88 -10.21 -4.89 21.36
CA ILE A 88 -8.95 -4.14 21.37
C ILE A 88 -8.75 -3.39 20.04
N LEU A 89 -9.15 -3.98 18.91
CA LEU A 89 -9.01 -3.33 17.60
C LEU A 89 -9.94 -2.12 17.44
N GLN A 90 -11.10 -2.11 18.09
CA GLN A 90 -12.06 -1.00 18.07
C GLN A 90 -11.53 0.23 18.81
N THR A 91 -10.57 0.06 19.74
CA THR A 91 -9.87 1.18 20.37
C THR A 91 -9.00 1.96 19.38
N ILE A 92 -8.56 1.30 18.30
CA ILE A 92 -7.75 1.90 17.25
C ILE A 92 -8.69 2.50 16.17
N PRO A 93 -8.52 3.79 15.81
CA PRO A 93 -9.34 4.42 14.79
C PRO A 93 -9.33 3.66 13.47
N LEU A 94 -10.50 3.59 12.81
CA LEU A 94 -10.70 2.83 11.56
C LEU A 94 -9.65 3.16 10.50
N ARG A 95 -9.34 4.45 10.33
CA ARG A 95 -8.35 4.91 9.35
C ARG A 95 -6.95 4.34 9.62
N GLN A 96 -6.57 4.23 10.89
CA GLN A 96 -5.26 3.72 11.29
C GLN A 96 -5.19 2.20 11.10
N ARG A 97 -6.27 1.46 11.39
CA ARG A 97 -6.36 0.03 11.08
C ARG A 97 -6.22 -0.24 9.59
N ILE A 98 -6.89 0.54 8.74
CA ILE A 98 -6.75 0.42 7.28
C ILE A 98 -5.32 0.74 6.85
N SER A 99 -4.71 1.79 7.41
CA SER A 99 -3.31 2.15 7.14
C SER A 99 -2.33 1.03 7.50
N MET A 100 -2.58 0.27 8.57
CA MET A 100 -1.76 -0.89 8.94
C MET A 100 -1.98 -2.08 8.02
N ALA A 101 -3.18 -2.25 7.48
CA ALA A 101 -3.52 -3.34 6.56
C ALA A 101 -2.96 -3.14 5.14
N LEU A 102 -2.83 -1.88 4.68
CA LEU A 102 -2.43 -1.59 3.30
C LEU A 102 -1.06 -2.16 2.89
N PRO A 103 0.02 -2.04 3.69
CA PRO A 103 1.32 -2.64 3.35
C PRO A 103 1.30 -4.17 3.26
N LEU A 104 0.35 -4.83 3.94
CA LEU A 104 0.26 -6.29 3.99
C LEU A 104 -0.46 -6.88 2.77
N LEU A 105 -1.06 -6.04 1.90
CA LEU A 105 -1.77 -6.49 0.71
C LEU A 105 -0.89 -7.21 -0.31
N ASP A 106 0.43 -7.03 -0.24
CA ASP A 106 1.36 -7.72 -1.14
C ASP A 106 1.61 -9.17 -0.71
N SER A 107 1.39 -9.48 0.58
CA SER A 107 1.62 -10.81 1.17
C SER A 107 0.33 -11.58 1.45
N TYR A 108 -0.79 -10.90 1.65
CA TYR A 108 -2.04 -11.52 2.09
C TYR A 108 -3.26 -11.05 1.27
N PRO A 109 -4.27 -11.92 1.07
CA PRO A 109 -5.47 -11.53 0.35
C PRO A 109 -6.29 -10.50 1.14
N ALA A 110 -6.85 -9.52 0.43
CA ALA A 110 -7.60 -8.40 1.04
C ALA A 110 -8.76 -8.83 1.94
N ARG A 111 -9.42 -9.96 1.62
CA ARG A 111 -10.51 -10.51 2.44
C ARG A 111 -10.02 -10.98 3.81
N PHE A 112 -8.86 -11.63 3.85
CA PHE A 112 -8.26 -12.08 5.09
C PHE A 112 -7.86 -10.89 5.96
N LEU A 113 -7.16 -9.91 5.38
CA LEU A 113 -6.80 -8.68 6.08
C LEU A 113 -8.04 -7.90 6.58
N ALA A 114 -9.11 -7.84 5.80
CA ALA A 114 -10.36 -7.22 6.21
C ALA A 114 -10.96 -7.88 7.46
N GLN A 115 -10.92 -9.21 7.53
CA GLN A 115 -11.36 -9.96 8.71
C GLN A 115 -10.44 -9.72 9.90
N THR A 116 -9.12 -9.86 9.71
CA THR A 116 -8.12 -9.71 10.79
C THR A 116 -8.12 -8.31 11.41
N PHE A 117 -8.22 -7.26 10.59
CA PHE A 117 -8.23 -5.88 11.07
C PHE A 117 -9.65 -5.37 11.38
N GLU A 118 -10.69 -6.20 11.23
CA GLU A 118 -12.10 -5.85 11.44
C GLU A 118 -12.54 -4.62 10.65
N VAL A 119 -12.15 -4.56 9.38
CA VAL A 119 -12.48 -3.47 8.46
C VAL A 119 -13.24 -4.01 7.25
N SER A 120 -14.01 -3.15 6.58
CA SER A 120 -14.66 -3.55 5.34
C SER A 120 -13.63 -3.69 4.21
N PRO A 121 -13.71 -4.75 3.37
CA PRO A 121 -12.89 -4.87 2.16
C PRO A 121 -13.00 -3.64 1.24
N SER A 122 -14.19 -3.03 1.16
CA SER A 122 -14.43 -1.83 0.39
C SER A 122 -13.60 -0.65 0.88
N SER A 123 -13.38 -0.55 2.20
CA SER A 123 -12.54 0.50 2.79
C SER A 123 -11.08 0.31 2.41
N ILE A 124 -10.57 -0.92 2.44
CA ILE A 124 -9.21 -1.24 1.99
C ILE A 124 -9.00 -0.83 0.53
N TYR A 125 -9.89 -1.25 -0.38
CA TYR A 125 -9.78 -0.90 -1.79
C TYR A 125 -9.97 0.59 -2.05
N TYR A 126 -10.86 1.25 -1.30
CA TYR A 126 -11.04 2.69 -1.37
C TYR A 126 -9.74 3.42 -1.02
N HIS A 127 -9.12 3.08 0.11
CA HIS A 127 -7.89 3.73 0.54
C HIS A 127 -6.72 3.44 -0.40
N LYS A 128 -6.56 2.20 -0.88
CA LYS A 128 -5.56 1.85 -1.91
C LYS A 128 -5.71 2.72 -3.16
N ARG A 129 -6.94 2.89 -3.67
CA ARG A 129 -7.20 3.76 -4.83
C ARG A 129 -6.93 5.23 -4.52
N GLN A 130 -7.20 5.70 -3.31
CA GLN A 130 -6.93 7.08 -2.93
C GLN A 130 -5.43 7.37 -2.89
N GLU A 131 -4.61 6.45 -2.40
CA GLU A 131 -3.15 6.58 -2.41
C GLU A 131 -2.60 6.63 -3.83
N GLN A 132 -3.08 5.75 -4.71
CA GLN A 132 -2.74 5.77 -6.13
C GLN A 132 -3.14 7.10 -6.79
N ARG A 133 -4.37 7.57 -6.56
CA ARG A 133 -4.86 8.87 -7.07
C ARG A 133 -4.09 10.05 -6.48
N LYS A 134 -3.60 9.95 -5.25
CA LYS A 134 -2.78 11.00 -4.63
C LYS A 134 -1.40 11.02 -5.28
N ALA A 135 -0.77 9.87 -5.50
CA ALA A 135 0.49 9.75 -6.21
C ALA A 135 0.39 10.28 -7.64
N GLU A 136 -0.69 9.95 -8.36
CA GLU A 136 -0.90 10.44 -9.73
C GLU A 136 -1.09 11.95 -9.78
N ARG A 137 -1.92 12.51 -8.89
CA ARG A 137 -2.08 13.97 -8.78
C ARG A 137 -0.77 14.66 -8.41
N GLN A 138 0.02 14.05 -7.53
CA GLN A 138 1.33 14.59 -7.14
C GLN A 138 2.28 14.65 -8.33
N LYS A 139 2.36 13.57 -9.14
CA LYS A 139 3.15 13.55 -10.38
C LYS A 139 2.67 14.61 -11.38
N GLN A 140 1.35 14.75 -11.54
CA GLN A 140 0.78 15.76 -12.43
C GLN A 140 1.11 17.18 -11.94
N ASP A 141 1.04 17.42 -10.63
CA ASP A 141 1.37 18.70 -10.01
C ASP A 141 2.86 19.03 -10.16
N GLU A 142 3.75 18.04 -10.02
CA GLU A 142 5.19 18.15 -10.28
C GLU A 142 5.47 18.47 -11.76
N TYR A 143 4.80 17.78 -12.69
CA TYR A 143 4.93 18.05 -14.12
C TYR A 143 4.51 19.49 -14.48
N ILE A 144 3.36 19.94 -13.97
CA ILE A 144 2.89 21.32 -14.20
C ILE A 144 3.86 22.33 -13.58
N SER A 145 4.37 22.07 -12.37
CA SER A 145 5.31 22.96 -11.69
C SER A 145 6.62 23.10 -12.47
N SER A 146 7.14 22.00 -13.01
CA SER A 146 8.33 21.99 -13.88
C SER A 146 8.12 22.84 -15.13
N LYS A 147 6.96 22.70 -15.80
CA LYS A 147 6.64 23.51 -16.99
C LYS A 147 6.48 25.00 -16.68
N ILE A 148 5.91 25.35 -15.53
CA ILE A 148 5.84 26.75 -15.07
C ILE A 148 7.25 27.31 -14.89
N GLN A 149 8.16 26.55 -14.28
CA GLN A 149 9.53 26.99 -14.04
C GLN A 149 10.32 27.18 -15.34
N GLU A 150 10.15 26.26 -16.31
CA GLU A 150 10.75 26.35 -17.65
C GLU A 150 10.31 27.64 -18.35
N ILE A 151 9.00 27.88 -18.47
CA ILE A 151 8.43 29.08 -19.11
C ILE A 151 8.89 30.37 -18.41
N PHE A 152 8.93 30.36 -17.07
CA PHE A 152 9.35 31.52 -16.30
C PHE A 152 10.84 31.85 -16.53
N SER A 153 11.69 30.81 -16.61
CA SER A 153 13.14 30.94 -16.84
C SER A 153 13.44 31.40 -18.27
N GLU A 154 12.74 30.86 -19.27
CA GLU A 154 12.85 31.29 -20.68
C GLU A 154 12.50 32.77 -20.87
N SER A 155 11.71 33.33 -19.96
CA SER A 155 11.20 34.70 -20.06
C SER A 155 11.90 35.69 -19.12
N ASP A 156 13.06 35.33 -18.57
CA ASP A 156 13.80 36.08 -17.54
C ASP A 156 12.95 36.51 -16.34
N GLY A 157 11.93 35.73 -15.97
CA GLY A 157 11.05 36.05 -14.85
C GLY A 157 10.11 37.24 -15.06
N ARG A 158 9.87 37.66 -16.30
CA ARG A 158 8.95 38.76 -16.64
C ARG A 158 7.48 38.34 -16.67
N LEU A 159 7.19 37.05 -16.81
CA LEU A 159 5.82 36.57 -16.98
C LEU A 159 5.11 36.38 -15.63
N GLY A 160 3.97 37.05 -15.48
CA GLY A 160 3.02 36.77 -14.42
C GLY A 160 2.12 35.57 -14.74
N ALA A 161 1.35 35.14 -13.73
CA ALA A 161 0.53 33.92 -13.80
C ALA A 161 -0.45 33.84 -14.99
N GLU A 162 -0.98 34.96 -15.48
CA GLU A 162 -1.88 34.94 -16.65
C GLU A 162 -1.13 34.65 -17.95
N ARG A 163 0.07 35.20 -18.14
CA ARG A 163 0.86 34.95 -19.35
C ARG A 163 1.39 33.53 -19.38
N ILE A 164 1.84 33.01 -18.23
CA ILE A 164 2.23 31.60 -18.08
C ILE A 164 1.07 30.67 -18.40
N ARG A 165 -0.16 31.00 -17.97
CA ARG A 165 -1.36 30.22 -18.30
C ARG A 165 -1.61 30.12 -19.80
N ILE A 166 -1.44 31.22 -20.53
CA ILE A 166 -1.62 31.25 -21.99
C ILE A 166 -0.57 30.36 -22.66
N GLN A 167 0.69 30.44 -22.22
CA GLN A 167 1.78 29.64 -22.78
C GLN A 167 1.62 28.14 -22.47
N LEU A 168 1.21 27.79 -21.25
CA LEU A 168 0.84 26.41 -20.89
C LEU A 168 -0.31 25.88 -21.74
N ARG A 169 -1.33 26.71 -22.01
CA ARG A 169 -2.45 26.33 -22.90
C ARG A 169 -1.97 26.08 -24.33
N ASN A 170 -1.02 26.87 -24.83
CA ASN A 170 -0.42 26.65 -26.15
C ASN A 170 0.39 25.34 -26.22
N GLN A 171 0.97 24.92 -25.09
CA GLN A 171 1.61 23.61 -24.94
C GLN A 171 0.62 22.46 -24.66
N GLY A 172 -0.70 22.71 -24.74
CA GLY A 172 -1.74 21.71 -24.50
C GLY A 172 -2.10 21.44 -23.04
N ILE A 173 -1.51 22.19 -22.09
CA ILE A 173 -1.72 22.01 -20.64
C ILE A 173 -2.78 23.00 -20.15
N VAL A 174 -3.98 22.51 -19.84
CA VAL A 174 -5.07 23.34 -19.33
C VAL A 174 -5.03 23.37 -17.80
N THR A 175 -4.66 24.52 -17.22
CA THR A 175 -4.64 24.74 -15.77
C THR A 175 -5.32 26.08 -15.40
N SER A 176 -5.86 26.16 -14.19
CA SER A 176 -6.48 27.39 -13.68
C SER A 176 -5.42 28.39 -13.21
N LYS A 177 -5.70 29.70 -13.37
CA LYS A 177 -4.83 30.77 -12.88
C LYS A 177 -4.51 30.63 -11.39
N LYS A 178 -5.52 30.29 -10.55
CA LYS A 178 -5.35 30.07 -9.11
C LYS A 178 -4.33 28.98 -8.80
N LYS A 179 -4.36 27.87 -9.55
CA LYS A 179 -3.43 26.75 -9.36
C LYS A 179 -2.00 27.14 -9.78
N ILE A 180 -1.84 27.91 -10.86
CA ILE A 180 -0.55 28.48 -11.28
C ILE A 180 0.01 29.43 -10.23
N ILE A 181 -0.80 30.37 -9.70
CA ILE A 181 -0.37 31.30 -8.63
C ILE A 181 0.11 30.51 -7.41
N LYS A 182 -0.62 29.46 -7.01
CA LYS A 182 -0.21 28.59 -5.91
C LYS A 182 1.16 27.96 -6.15
N PHE A 183 1.39 27.40 -7.33
CA PHE A 183 2.68 26.80 -7.69
C PHE A 183 3.81 27.83 -7.77
N MET A 184 3.57 28.99 -8.39
CA MET A 184 4.55 30.09 -8.41
C MET A 184 4.94 30.52 -7.01
N ASN A 185 3.97 30.69 -6.10
CA ASN A 185 4.24 31.05 -4.71
C ASN A 185 5.01 29.95 -3.97
N GLN A 186 4.68 28.67 -4.18
CA GLN A 186 5.40 27.54 -3.60
C GLN A 186 6.86 27.46 -4.08
N MET A 187 7.13 27.90 -5.31
CA MET A 187 8.47 27.95 -5.91
C MET A 187 9.20 29.30 -5.70
N GLY A 188 8.57 30.27 -5.03
CA GLY A 188 9.15 31.61 -4.84
C GLY A 188 9.28 32.45 -6.13
N LEU A 189 8.53 32.12 -7.18
CA LEU A 189 8.56 32.84 -8.45
C LEU A 189 7.65 34.07 -8.38
N ALA A 190 8.24 35.27 -8.34
CA ALA A 190 7.52 36.54 -8.45
C ALA A 190 7.89 37.22 -9.76
N SER A 191 6.89 37.70 -10.51
CA SER A 191 7.18 38.43 -11.76
C SER A 191 7.86 39.76 -11.46
N ASN A 192 8.99 40.04 -12.11
CA ASN A 192 9.74 41.28 -11.93
C ASN A 192 9.10 42.51 -12.59
N CYS A 193 7.95 42.36 -13.26
CA CYS A 193 7.22 43.49 -13.82
C CYS A 193 6.49 44.23 -12.71
N ARG A 194 6.98 45.43 -12.37
CA ARG A 194 6.21 46.43 -11.63
C ARG A 194 4.89 46.63 -12.37
N SER A 195 3.75 46.50 -11.68
CA SER A 195 2.47 46.93 -12.23
C SER A 195 2.61 48.43 -12.51
N ASP A 196 2.64 48.82 -13.78
CA ASP A 196 2.47 50.22 -14.15
C ASP A 196 1.06 50.60 -13.71
N THR A 197 0.98 51.30 -12.59
CA THR A 197 -0.28 51.83 -12.07
C THR A 197 -0.77 52.87 -13.08
N TYR A 198 -1.75 52.47 -13.89
CA TYR A 198 -2.40 53.36 -14.84
C TYR A 198 -3.11 54.48 -14.07
N TYR A 199 -2.52 55.67 -14.04
CA TYR A 199 -3.20 56.90 -13.64
C TYR A 199 -3.97 57.45 -14.86
N PRO A 200 -5.31 57.60 -14.80
CA PRO A 200 -6.01 58.39 -15.80
C PRO A 200 -5.64 59.86 -15.58
N SER A 201 -5.07 60.51 -16.58
CA SER A 201 -4.86 61.96 -16.57
C SER A 201 -6.20 62.67 -16.58
N GLU A 202 -6.48 63.46 -15.55
CA GLU A 202 -7.65 64.34 -15.46
C GLU A 202 -7.65 65.34 -16.62
N SER A 203 -8.64 65.25 -17.51
CA SER A 203 -8.97 66.29 -18.46
C SER A 203 -9.69 67.41 -17.71
N GLN A 204 -9.08 68.60 -17.64
CA GLN A 204 -9.73 69.80 -17.12
C GLN A 204 -10.79 70.28 -18.12
N GLU A 205 -12.06 70.01 -17.85
CA GLU A 205 -13.18 70.78 -18.42
C GLU A 205 -13.49 71.93 -17.47
N ALA A 206 -13.14 73.15 -17.89
CA ALA A 206 -13.52 74.38 -17.21
C ALA A 206 -14.99 74.70 -17.52
N GLU A 207 -15.88 74.40 -16.60
CA GLU A 207 -17.27 74.87 -16.63
C GLU A 207 -17.37 76.31 -16.08
N GLY A 208 -17.67 77.23 -16.99
CA GLY A 208 -18.84 78.13 -16.94
C GLY A 208 -19.10 78.95 -15.67
N ASP A 209 -18.86 80.26 -15.80
CA ASP A 209 -19.39 81.34 -14.97
C ASP A 209 -20.88 81.16 -14.59
N ASN A 210 -21.22 81.42 -13.33
CA ASN A 210 -22.58 81.79 -12.95
C ASN A 210 -22.58 83.13 -12.22
N VAL A 211 -23.16 84.12 -12.89
CA VAL A 211 -23.28 85.52 -12.47
C VAL A 211 -24.41 85.66 -11.46
N GLN A 212 -24.08 86.23 -10.31
CA GLN A 212 -24.99 86.63 -9.24
C GLN A 212 -25.97 87.71 -9.72
N ILE A 213 -27.29 87.50 -9.56
CA ILE A 213 -28.32 88.55 -9.69
C ILE A 213 -28.63 89.09 -8.29
N PRO A 214 -28.67 90.41 -8.05
CA PRO A 214 -29.33 90.97 -6.89
C PRO A 214 -30.73 91.52 -7.21
N GLN A 215 -31.67 91.15 -6.34
CA GLN A 215 -33.00 91.71 -6.02
C GLN A 215 -34.02 91.87 -7.16
#